data_AF-A0A7J7M1H1-F1
#
_entry.id   AF-A0A7J7M1H1-F1
#
_cell.length_a   1.000
_cell.length_b   1.000
_cell.length_c   1.000
_cell.angle_alpha   90.00
_cell.angle_beta   90.00
_cell.angle_gamma   90.00
#
_symmetry.space_group_name_H-M   'P 1'
#
loop_
_entity.id
_entity.type
_entity.pdbx_description
1 polymer ?
#
loop_
_entity_poly.entity_id
_entity_poly.type
_entity_poly.pdbx_seq_one_letter_code
_entity_poly.pdbx_strand_id
1 'polypeptide(L)'
;MLGVTMASSPVFLSSPISKSSFNGVRIQQTSLLPLRTSSTFRNPSSSIVMMAKRQEELKEIRARTTEDINEEIIDLKGELLMLRLQRSAREEFKSSEFGRMRKRIARMLTVRREREIEEGIKKRLSRKLDRQWKKSIVVRPPPSLRKLQEEEKAAAAAEIEKSST
;
A
#
# COMPACT_ATOMS: atom_id res chain seq x y z
N MET A 1 -52.94 -41.44 -37.49
CA MET A 1 -52.16 -41.61 -38.72
C MET A 1 -50.98 -40.65 -38.67
N LEU A 2 -49.76 -41.20 -38.61
CA LEU A 2 -48.46 -40.66 -39.07
C LEU A 2 -47.97 -39.39 -38.32
N GLY A 3 -46.91 -39.45 -37.50
CA GLY A 3 -45.50 -39.49 -37.92
C GLY A 3 -45.08 -38.09 -38.43
N VAL A 4 -44.11 -37.38 -37.85
CA VAL A 4 -42.66 -37.57 -38.05
C VAL A 4 -41.88 -36.68 -37.05
N THR A 5 -40.75 -37.21 -36.60
CA THR A 5 -39.69 -36.61 -35.77
C THR A 5 -38.87 -35.55 -36.52
N MET A 6 -38.22 -34.61 -35.81
CA MET A 6 -36.82 -34.21 -36.08
C MET A 6 -36.32 -33.25 -34.99
N ALA A 7 -35.25 -33.66 -34.32
CA ALA A 7 -34.41 -32.80 -33.50
C ALA A 7 -33.54 -31.90 -34.39
N SER A 8 -33.29 -30.66 -33.97
CA SER A 8 -32.13 -29.89 -34.45
C SER A 8 -31.81 -28.75 -33.49
N SER A 9 -30.82 -28.95 -32.65
CA SER A 9 -30.10 -27.88 -31.96
C SER A 9 -29.19 -27.17 -32.96
N PRO A 10 -29.04 -25.84 -32.89
CA PRO A 10 -27.84 -25.26 -33.47
C PRO A 10 -27.12 -24.23 -32.56
N VAL A 11 -25.86 -24.60 -32.33
CA VAL A 11 -24.63 -23.77 -32.32
C VAL A 11 -24.42 -22.69 -31.26
N PHE A 12 -23.56 -23.04 -30.29
CA PHE A 12 -22.64 -22.10 -29.66
C PHE A 12 -21.75 -21.45 -30.72
N LEU A 13 -21.88 -20.14 -30.93
CA LEU A 13 -20.91 -19.35 -31.68
C LEU A 13 -19.64 -19.19 -30.82
N SER A 14 -18.65 -20.05 -31.06
CA SER A 14 -17.29 -19.79 -30.62
C SER A 14 -16.68 -18.72 -31.52
N SER A 15 -16.41 -17.53 -30.98
CA SER A 15 -15.62 -16.51 -31.68
C SER A 15 -14.21 -17.05 -31.98
N PRO A 16 -13.67 -16.88 -33.20
CA PRO A 16 -12.32 -17.32 -33.51
C PRO A 16 -11.30 -16.44 -32.79
N ILE A 17 -10.48 -17.10 -31.96
CA ILE A 17 -9.31 -16.51 -31.30
C ILE A 17 -8.37 -15.93 -32.36
N SER A 18 -8.06 -14.65 -32.21
CA SER A 18 -7.12 -13.91 -33.05
C SER A 18 -5.78 -14.65 -33.15
N LYS A 19 -5.41 -15.08 -34.35
CA LYS A 19 -4.15 -15.78 -34.63
C LYS A 19 -2.99 -14.81 -34.41
N SER A 20 -2.22 -14.98 -33.34
CA SER A 20 -0.93 -14.31 -33.17
C SER A 20 0.12 -14.99 -34.06
N SER A 21 0.85 -14.22 -34.87
CA SER A 21 1.94 -14.71 -35.74
C SER A 21 3.28 -14.92 -35.02
N PHE A 22 3.26 -15.19 -33.72
CA PHE A 22 4.48 -15.39 -32.95
C PHE A 22 4.96 -16.84 -33.08
N ASN A 23 5.94 -17.08 -33.95
CA ASN A 23 6.65 -18.36 -34.09
C ASN A 23 7.71 -18.54 -32.98
N GLY A 24 7.35 -18.29 -31.73
CA GLY A 24 8.20 -18.56 -30.58
C GLY A 24 8.07 -20.01 -30.12
N VAL A 25 9.18 -20.57 -29.62
CA VAL A 25 9.27 -21.94 -29.09
C VAL A 25 8.13 -22.22 -28.10
N ARG A 26 7.23 -23.11 -28.50
CA ARG A 26 6.06 -23.52 -27.71
C ARG A 26 6.53 -24.52 -26.65
N ILE A 27 6.99 -24.03 -25.49
CA ILE A 27 7.29 -24.89 -24.35
C ILE A 27 5.96 -25.46 -23.85
N GLN A 28 5.70 -26.73 -24.18
CA GLN A 28 4.57 -27.47 -23.64
C GLN A 28 4.77 -27.61 -22.13
N GLN A 29 4.05 -26.82 -21.34
CA GLN A 29 3.98 -27.03 -19.90
C GLN A 29 3.10 -28.26 -19.66
N THR A 30 3.72 -29.43 -19.55
CA THR A 30 3.09 -30.61 -19.01
C THR A 30 2.67 -30.29 -17.58
N SER A 31 1.36 -30.20 -17.40
CA SER A 31 0.69 -29.93 -16.15
C SER A 31 0.82 -31.12 -15.21
N LEU A 32 1.85 -31.15 -14.37
CA LEU A 32 1.90 -31.98 -13.16
C LEU A 32 2.68 -31.23 -12.07
N LEU A 33 2.01 -30.31 -11.36
CA LEU A 33 2.47 -29.86 -10.05
C LEU A 33 1.57 -30.47 -8.98
N PRO A 34 2.12 -31.17 -7.97
CA PRO A 34 1.34 -31.54 -6.80
C PRO A 34 0.99 -30.25 -6.03
N LEU A 35 -0.30 -30.10 -5.74
CA LEU A 35 -0.86 -29.04 -4.90
C LEU A 35 -0.32 -29.20 -3.46
N ARG A 36 0.90 -28.73 -3.18
CA ARG A 36 1.38 -28.57 -1.80
C ARG A 36 0.70 -27.36 -1.18
N THR A 37 -0.51 -27.56 -0.68
CA THR A 37 -1.08 -26.68 0.34
C THR A 37 -0.28 -26.85 1.63
N SER A 38 0.87 -26.19 1.71
CA SER A 38 1.53 -25.96 3.00
C SER A 38 0.69 -24.94 3.77
N SER A 39 -0.39 -25.40 4.40
CA SER A 39 -1.04 -24.63 5.46
C SER A 39 -0.02 -24.55 6.60
N THR A 40 0.86 -23.55 6.51
CA THR A 40 1.67 -23.11 7.65
C THR A 40 0.67 -22.85 8.76
N PHE A 41 0.69 -23.71 9.79
CA PHE A 41 -0.13 -23.59 10.98
C PHE A 41 0.16 -22.23 11.63
N ARG A 42 -0.59 -21.20 11.24
CA ARG A 42 -0.52 -19.89 11.88
C ARG A 42 -1.20 -20.05 13.23
N ASN A 43 -0.42 -19.93 14.29
CA ASN A 43 -0.95 -19.94 15.65
C ASN A 43 -2.08 -18.91 15.78
N PRO A 44 -3.31 -19.32 16.16
CA PRO A 44 -4.48 -18.44 16.20
C PRO A 44 -4.29 -17.27 17.19
N SER A 45 -3.53 -17.49 18.27
CA SER A 45 -3.17 -16.44 19.23
C SER A 45 -2.44 -15.25 18.57
N SER A 46 -1.53 -15.51 17.62
CA SER A 46 -0.84 -14.44 16.88
C SER A 46 -1.76 -13.63 15.97
N SER A 47 -2.81 -14.26 15.43
CA SER A 47 -3.82 -13.61 14.61
C SER A 47 -4.68 -12.65 15.43
N ILE A 48 -5.11 -13.06 16.63
CA ILE A 48 -5.93 -12.25 17.53
C ILE A 48 -5.17 -10.99 17.97
N VAL A 49 -3.90 -11.11 18.37
CA VAL A 49 -3.06 -9.96 18.76
C VAL A 49 -2.88 -8.98 17.59
N MET A 50 -2.68 -9.50 16.37
CA MET A 50 -2.55 -8.68 15.16
C MET A 50 -3.86 -8.00 14.77
N MET A 51 -5.01 -8.61 15.07
CA MET A 51 -6.31 -7.93 14.95
C MET A 51 -6.37 -6.78 15.95
N ALA A 52 -6.18 -7.04 17.24
CA ALA A 52 -6.31 -6.03 18.29
C ALA A 52 -5.52 -4.74 17.99
N LYS A 53 -4.25 -4.87 17.60
CA LYS A 53 -3.40 -3.73 17.20
C LYS A 53 -3.97 -2.96 16.00
N ARG A 54 -4.56 -3.66 15.02
CA ARG A 54 -5.21 -3.01 13.88
C ARG A 54 -6.45 -2.24 14.31
N GLN A 55 -7.28 -2.78 15.19
CA GLN A 55 -8.46 -2.08 15.68
C GLN A 55 -8.08 -0.83 16.48
N GLU A 56 -7.05 -0.92 17.31
CA GLU A 56 -6.51 0.23 18.05
C GLU A 56 -6.02 1.32 17.11
N GLU A 57 -5.18 0.98 16.13
CA GLU A 57 -4.73 1.94 15.10
C GLU A 57 -5.92 2.58 14.37
N LEU A 58 -6.96 1.83 14.01
CA LEU A 58 -8.14 2.41 13.35
C LEU A 58 -8.92 3.37 14.26
N LYS A 59 -8.99 3.10 15.57
CA LYS A 59 -9.60 4.03 16.53
C LYS A 59 -8.79 5.33 16.62
N GLU A 60 -7.47 5.23 16.70
CA GLU A 60 -6.58 6.41 16.70
C GLU A 60 -6.76 7.26 15.46
N ILE A 61 -6.80 6.63 14.27
CA ILE A 61 -6.92 7.36 13.00
C ILE A 61 -8.26 8.10 12.94
N ARG A 62 -9.34 7.48 13.40
CA ARG A 62 -10.67 8.10 13.43
C ARG A 62 -10.75 9.27 14.40
N ALA A 63 -9.97 9.25 15.49
CA ALA A 63 -9.91 10.35 16.46
C ALA A 63 -9.13 11.57 15.96
N ARG A 64 -8.21 11.41 14.99
CA ARG A 64 -7.39 12.50 14.43
C ARG A 64 -8.18 13.41 13.47
N THR A 65 -7.76 14.66 13.33
CA THR A 65 -8.34 15.59 12.35
C THR A 65 -7.94 15.24 10.91
N THR A 66 -8.59 15.84 9.90
CA THR A 66 -8.27 15.60 8.48
C THR A 66 -6.91 16.16 8.10
N GLU A 67 -6.50 17.24 8.75
CA GLU A 67 -5.23 17.94 8.55
C GLU A 67 -4.09 17.07 9.09
N ASP A 68 -4.20 16.60 10.33
CA ASP A 68 -3.23 15.70 10.96
C ASP A 68 -3.06 14.42 10.15
N ILE A 69 -4.18 13.89 9.61
CA ILE A 69 -4.15 12.70 8.75
C ILE A 69 -3.30 12.95 7.50
N ASN A 70 -3.43 14.12 6.88
CA ASN A 70 -2.69 14.47 5.68
C ASN A 70 -1.20 14.68 5.95
N GLU A 71 -0.86 15.33 7.06
CA GLU A 71 0.53 15.54 7.49
C GLU A 71 1.21 14.20 7.77
N GLU A 72 0.55 13.33 8.53
CA GLU A 72 1.09 12.01 8.86
C GLU A 72 1.26 11.11 7.63
N ILE A 73 0.36 11.22 6.63
CA ILE A 73 0.55 10.52 5.35
C ILE A 73 1.83 10.97 4.65
N ILE A 74 2.17 12.26 4.71
CA ILE A 74 3.39 12.81 4.11
C ILE A 74 4.61 12.30 4.87
N ASP A 75 4.58 12.34 6.19
CA ASP A 75 5.68 11.88 7.05
C ASP A 75 5.96 10.39 6.87
N LEU A 76 4.93 9.53 6.90
CA LEU A 76 5.08 8.10 6.67
C LEU A 76 5.62 7.77 5.28
N LYS A 77 5.31 8.59 4.26
CA LYS A 77 5.89 8.42 2.92
C LYS A 77 7.36 8.84 2.90
N GLY A 78 7.73 9.89 3.63
CA GLY A 78 9.12 10.31 3.79
C GLY A 78 9.95 9.25 4.50
N GLU A 79 9.45 8.69 5.59
CA GLU A 79 10.09 7.57 6.30
C GLU A 79 10.21 6.33 5.39
N LEU A 80 9.20 6.05 4.57
CA LEU A 80 9.24 4.92 3.64
C LEU A 80 10.35 5.10 2.58
N LEU A 81 10.63 6.33 2.19
CA LEU A 81 11.76 6.65 1.32
C LEU A 81 13.09 6.36 2.03
N MET A 82 13.23 6.74 3.30
CA MET A 82 14.45 6.47 4.08
C MET A 82 14.71 4.97 4.22
N LEU A 83 13.69 4.19 4.54
CA LEU A 83 13.82 2.73 4.58
C LEU A 83 14.27 2.13 3.24
N ARG A 84 13.86 2.72 2.11
CA ARG A 84 14.35 2.28 0.79
C ARG A 84 15.82 2.61 0.60
N LEU A 85 16.27 3.78 1.06
CA LEU A 85 17.67 4.20 0.99
C LEU A 85 18.56 3.32 1.89
N GLN A 86 18.14 3.06 3.13
CA GLN A 86 18.84 2.14 4.04
C GLN A 86 18.97 0.74 3.43
N ARG A 87 17.87 0.23 2.84
CA ARG A 87 17.89 -1.06 2.13
C ARG A 87 18.87 -1.08 0.96
N SER A 88 18.98 0.02 0.20
CA SER A 88 19.97 0.09 -0.88
C SER A 88 21.41 0.23 -0.37
N ALA A 89 21.60 0.93 0.74
CA ALA A 89 22.89 1.05 1.42
C ALA A 89 23.35 -0.26 2.08
N ARG A 90 22.47 -1.29 2.11
CA ARG A 90 22.68 -2.57 2.78
C ARG A 90 22.91 -2.41 4.28
N GLU A 91 22.36 -1.35 4.87
CA GLU A 91 22.26 -1.18 6.31
C GLU A 91 21.26 -2.19 6.88
N GLU A 92 21.38 -2.52 8.16
CA GLU A 92 20.42 -3.38 8.83
C GLU A 92 19.08 -2.67 9.02
N PHE A 93 18.00 -3.24 8.48
CA PHE A 93 16.66 -2.68 8.62
C PHE A 93 15.62 -3.78 8.86
N LYS A 94 14.49 -3.41 9.48
CA LYS A 94 13.36 -4.32 9.72
C LYS A 94 12.47 -4.39 8.47
N SER A 95 12.43 -5.55 7.82
CA SER A 95 11.62 -5.77 6.61
C SER A 95 10.10 -5.66 6.85
N SER A 96 9.65 -5.90 8.09
CA SER A 96 8.26 -5.74 8.51
C SER A 96 7.75 -4.30 8.40
N GLU A 97 8.63 -3.31 8.59
CA GLU A 97 8.23 -1.89 8.61
C GLU A 97 7.75 -1.42 7.23
N PHE A 98 8.35 -1.91 6.15
CA PHE A 98 7.86 -1.67 4.79
C PHE A 98 6.38 -2.02 4.63
N GLY A 99 5.97 -3.18 5.12
CA GLY A 99 4.60 -3.65 5.04
C GLY A 99 3.69 -2.88 6.00
N ARG A 100 4.15 -2.67 7.24
CA ARG A 100 3.42 -1.96 8.29
C ARG A 100 3.09 -0.52 7.88
N MET A 101 4.08 0.25 7.43
CA MET A 101 3.90 1.65 7.02
C MET A 101 3.00 1.78 5.80
N ARG A 102 3.17 0.94 4.76
CA ARG A 102 2.27 0.95 3.59
C ARG A 102 0.82 0.65 3.98
N LYS A 103 0.61 -0.32 4.86
CA LYS A 103 -0.73 -0.67 5.37
C LYS A 103 -1.31 0.45 6.24
N ARG A 104 -0.48 1.16 7.00
CA ARG A 104 -0.90 2.32 7.80
C ARG A 104 -1.35 3.48 6.91
N ILE A 105 -0.55 3.85 5.91
CA ILE A 105 -0.93 4.85 4.89
C ILE A 105 -2.26 4.49 4.22
N ALA A 106 -2.45 3.22 3.85
CA ALA A 106 -3.70 2.76 3.24
C ALA A 106 -4.90 2.97 4.19
N ARG A 107 -4.77 2.68 5.48
CA ARG A 107 -5.82 2.92 6.49
C ARG A 107 -6.14 4.41 6.66
N MET A 108 -5.13 5.28 6.65
CA MET A 108 -5.32 6.73 6.72
C MET A 108 -6.13 7.25 5.53
N LEU A 109 -5.78 6.79 4.32
CA LEU A 109 -6.47 7.17 3.09
C LEU A 109 -7.90 6.65 3.03
N THR A 110 -8.19 5.47 3.61
CA THR A 110 -9.57 4.97 3.68
C THR A 110 -10.42 5.83 4.60
N VAL A 111 -9.93 6.19 5.80
CA VAL A 111 -10.68 7.04 6.74
C VAL A 111 -10.90 8.44 6.15
N ARG A 112 -9.89 9.02 5.51
CA ARG A 112 -10.06 10.28 4.78
C ARG A 112 -11.15 10.18 3.72
N ARG A 113 -11.20 9.08 2.96
CA ARG A 113 -12.22 8.88 1.92
C ARG A 113 -13.61 8.62 2.50
N GLU A 114 -13.72 7.96 3.64
CA GLU A 114 -14.99 7.80 4.38
C GLU A 114 -15.58 9.16 4.73
N ARG A 115 -14.77 10.09 5.27
CA ARG A 115 -15.20 11.48 5.57
C ARG A 115 -15.67 12.24 4.34
N GLU A 116 -14.94 12.16 3.22
CA GLU A 116 -15.38 12.77 1.96
C GLU A 116 -16.72 12.22 1.44
N ILE A 117 -17.05 10.96 1.78
CA ILE A 117 -18.33 10.34 1.41
C ILE A 117 -19.45 10.85 2.32
N GLU A 118 -19.19 11.01 3.62
CA GLU A 118 -20.12 11.62 4.59
C GLU A 118 -20.48 13.05 4.21
N GLU A 119 -19.52 13.83 3.70
CA GLU A 119 -19.73 15.18 3.14
C GLU A 119 -20.49 15.18 1.80
N GLY A 120 -20.74 14.02 1.20
CA GLY A 120 -21.47 13.89 -0.07
C GLY A 120 -20.62 14.15 -1.32
N ILE A 121 -19.29 14.14 -1.22
CA ILE A 121 -18.40 14.42 -2.37
C ILE A 121 -18.37 13.23 -3.34
N LYS A 122 -18.90 13.47 -4.55
CA LYS A 122 -18.87 12.51 -5.66
C LYS A 122 -17.42 12.14 -6.06
N LYS A 123 -17.25 10.92 -6.60
CA LYS A 123 -15.94 10.37 -7.03
C LYS A 123 -15.16 11.26 -8.00
N ARG A 124 -15.82 12.05 -8.86
CA ARG A 124 -15.13 12.96 -9.80
C ARG A 124 -14.54 14.18 -9.11
N LEU A 125 -15.26 14.77 -8.16
CA LEU A 125 -14.81 15.93 -7.40
C LEU A 125 -13.67 15.54 -6.46
N SER A 126 -13.80 14.41 -5.75
CA SER A 126 -12.73 13.85 -4.90
C SER A 126 -11.40 13.68 -5.67
N ARG A 127 -11.43 13.14 -6.90
CA ARG A 127 -10.21 13.04 -7.73
C ARG A 127 -9.62 14.39 -8.12
N LYS A 128 -10.44 15.42 -8.35
CA LYS A 128 -9.95 16.77 -8.66
C LYS A 128 -9.25 17.37 -7.45
N LEU A 129 -9.86 17.26 -6.27
CA LEU A 129 -9.28 17.70 -5.00
C LEU A 129 -7.99 16.94 -4.66
N ASP A 130 -7.97 15.60 -4.82
CA ASP A 130 -6.78 14.78 -4.59
C ASP A 130 -5.62 15.16 -5.53
N ARG A 131 -5.90 15.45 -6.80
CA ARG A 131 -4.88 15.93 -7.75
C ARG A 131 -4.35 17.31 -7.36
N GLN A 132 -5.24 18.23 -6.98
CA GLN A 132 -4.85 19.57 -6.52
C GLN A 132 -3.99 19.48 -5.27
N TRP A 133 -4.41 18.69 -4.29
CA TRP A 133 -3.66 18.43 -3.06
C TRP A 133 -2.28 17.84 -3.36
N LYS A 134 -2.18 16.80 -4.19
CA LYS A 134 -0.89 16.22 -4.58
C LYS A 134 0.04 17.22 -5.27
N LYS A 135 -0.51 18.18 -6.02
CA LYS A 135 0.26 19.24 -6.66
C LYS A 135 0.75 20.28 -5.64
N SER A 136 0.02 20.53 -4.56
CA SER A 136 0.41 21.49 -3.52
C SER A 136 1.37 20.91 -2.47
N ILE A 137 1.68 19.60 -2.50
CA ILE A 137 2.61 19.00 -1.52
C ILE A 137 4.02 19.52 -1.79
N VAL A 138 4.56 20.24 -0.82
CA VAL A 138 5.98 20.62 -0.76
C VAL A 138 6.76 19.47 -0.12
N VAL A 139 7.82 19.02 -0.80
CA VAL A 139 8.67 17.95 -0.27
C VAL A 139 9.43 18.47 0.95
N ARG A 140 9.31 17.74 2.06
CA ARG A 140 9.91 18.05 3.35
C ARG A 140 10.72 16.84 3.83
N PRO A 141 11.86 17.04 4.53
CA PRO A 141 12.57 15.92 5.13
C PRO A 141 11.70 15.26 6.21
N PRO A 142 11.75 13.91 6.35
CA PRO A 142 10.94 13.20 7.32
C PRO A 142 11.31 13.58 8.75
N PRO A 143 10.36 13.50 9.71
CA PRO A 143 10.55 13.97 11.08
C PRO A 143 11.69 13.24 11.81
N SER A 144 11.95 11.98 11.50
CA SER A 144 13.07 11.22 12.07
C SER A 144 14.43 11.86 11.76
N LEU A 145 14.64 12.29 10.51
CA LEU A 145 15.88 12.96 10.11
C LEU A 145 15.97 14.37 10.68
N ARG A 146 14.86 15.10 10.79
CA ARG A 146 14.85 16.43 11.38
C ARG A 146 15.35 16.40 12.82
N LYS A 147 14.86 15.45 13.61
CA LYS A 147 15.27 15.28 15.01
C LYS A 147 16.76 14.98 15.13
N LEU A 148 17.29 14.06 14.32
CA LEU A 148 18.72 13.75 14.30
C LEU A 148 19.58 14.97 13.93
N GLN A 149 19.14 15.73 12.91
CA GLN A 149 19.85 16.95 12.50
C GLN A 149 19.78 18.08 13.54
N GLU A 150 18.67 18.21 14.24
CA GLU A 150 18.50 19.19 15.33
C GLU A 150 19.39 18.85 16.52
N GLU A 151 19.49 17.57 16.88
CA GLU A 151 20.38 17.06 17.93
C GLU A 151 21.87 17.27 17.57
N GLU A 152 22.26 16.94 16.34
CA GLU A 152 23.63 17.16 15.84
C GLU A 152 24.00 18.65 15.82
N LYS A 153 23.08 19.53 15.41
CA LYS A 153 23.31 20.98 15.41
C LYS A 153 23.40 21.54 16.82
N ALA A 154 22.59 21.05 17.76
CA ALA A 154 22.67 21.44 19.16
C ALA A 154 23.99 20.99 19.80
N ALA A 155 24.45 19.78 19.48
CA ALA A 155 25.75 19.28 19.92
C ALA A 155 26.90 20.13 19.34
N ALA A 156 26.87 20.42 18.05
CA ALA A 156 27.87 21.27 17.41
C ALA A 156 27.90 22.70 17.98
N ALA A 157 26.74 23.30 18.25
CA ALA A 157 26.66 24.61 18.90
C ALA A 157 27.26 24.59 20.32
N ALA A 158 26.95 23.56 21.10
CA ALA A 158 27.54 23.38 22.43
C ALA A 158 29.05 23.15 22.40
N GLU A 159 29.59 22.48 21.37
CA GLU A 159 31.04 22.32 21.18
C GLU A 159 31.72 23.62 20.73
N ILE A 160 31.06 24.44 19.92
CA ILE A 160 31.55 25.77 19.52
C ILE A 160 31.59 26.73 20.73
N GLU A 161 30.57 26.71 21.59
CA GLU A 161 30.57 27.50 22.83
C GLU A 161 31.66 27.03 23.81
N LYS A 162 31.88 25.72 23.94
CA LYS A 162 32.94 25.16 24.79
C LYS A 162 34.35 25.42 24.28
N SER A 163 34.53 25.63 22.97
CA SER A 163 35.84 25.91 22.36
C SER A 163 36.14 27.40 22.21
N SER A 164 35.16 28.27 22.47
CA SER A 164 35.32 29.73 22.49
C SER A 164 35.45 30.32 23.90
N THR A 165 35.43 29.47 24.93
CA THR A 165 35.71 29.82 26.34
C THR A 165 37.10 29.32 26.74
#